data_AF-A0A8S8Z9R5-F1
#
_entry.id   AF-A0A8S8Z9R5-F1
#
_cell.length_a   1.000
_cell.length_b   1.000
_cell.length_c   1.000
_cell.angle_alpha   90.00
_cell.angle_beta   90.00
_cell.angle_gamma   90.00
#
_symmetry.space_group_name_H-M   'P 1'
#
loop_
_entity.id
_entity.type
_entity.pdbx_description
1 polymer ?
#
loop_
_entity_poly.entity_id
_entity_poly.type
_entity_poly.pdbx_seq_one_letter_code
_entity_poly.pdbx_strand_id
1 'polypeptide(L)'
;MIKIKKKINKGWCEEGLVENNPVLEIARQIVFHEYDSISIERPEKFGGNVTYNSYEELEADFAQKNLHPGDLKNTVGEHMVKIIAPIRDKISLSNELFEL
;
A
#
# COMPACT_ATOMS: atom_id res chain seq x y z
N MET A 1 11.80 8.00 2.53
CA MET A 1 11.03 6.76 2.79
C MET A 1 9.95 7.00 3.85
N ILE A 2 10.31 7.47 5.06
CA ILE A 2 9.37 7.74 6.17
C ILE A 2 8.19 8.68 5.79
N LYS A 3 8.43 9.68 4.92
CA LYS A 3 7.37 10.61 4.49
C LYS A 3 6.25 9.94 3.68
N ILE A 4 6.54 8.91 2.88
CA ILE A 4 5.54 8.21 2.05
C ILE A 4 4.60 7.41 2.96
N LYS A 5 5.16 6.53 3.80
CA LYS A 5 4.38 5.77 4.80
C LYS A 5 3.48 6.69 5.63
N LYS A 6 4.03 7.81 6.12
CA LYS A 6 3.27 8.79 6.92
C LYS A 6 2.11 9.43 6.16
N LYS A 7 2.25 9.67 4.84
CA LYS A 7 1.16 10.22 4.01
C LYS A 7 0.07 9.18 3.78
N ILE A 8 0.44 7.94 3.41
CA ILE A 8 -0.52 6.84 3.23
C ILE A 8 -1.29 6.55 4.53
N ASN A 9 -0.59 6.48 5.67
CA ASN A 9 -1.23 6.22 6.96
C ASN A 9 -2.24 7.30 7.38
N LYS A 10 -2.04 8.55 6.93
CA LYS A 10 -2.97 9.67 7.12
C LYS A 10 -4.10 9.73 6.08
N GLY A 11 -4.01 8.93 5.02
CA GLY A 11 -5.05 8.87 3.99
C GLY A 11 -6.38 8.41 4.57
N TRP A 12 -7.48 8.94 4.03
CA TRP A 12 -8.81 8.46 4.40
C TRP A 12 -8.98 7.01 3.91
N CYS A 13 -9.55 6.16 4.76
CA CYS A 13 -9.78 4.74 4.48
C CYS A 13 -10.71 4.23 5.58
N GLU A 14 -12.00 4.25 5.30
CA GLU A 14 -13.03 3.77 6.22
C GLU A 14 -13.18 2.25 6.11
N GLU A 15 -13.31 1.58 7.24
CA GLU A 15 -13.34 0.10 7.29
C GLU A 15 -14.59 -0.46 6.63
N GLY A 16 -14.41 -1.42 5.72
CA GLY A 16 -15.50 -2.01 4.95
C GLY A 16 -16.01 -1.16 3.78
N LEU A 17 -15.62 0.11 3.68
CA LEU A 17 -16.04 0.99 2.60
C LEU A 17 -15.04 0.93 1.44
N VAL A 18 -15.44 0.24 0.37
CA VAL A 18 -14.61 0.08 -0.84
C VAL A 18 -14.76 1.26 -1.80
N GLU A 19 -15.95 1.85 -1.88
CA GLU A 19 -16.26 2.92 -2.82
C GLU A 19 -15.47 4.19 -2.48
N ASN A 20 -14.83 4.79 -3.48
CA ASN A 20 -14.05 6.03 -3.36
C ASN A 20 -12.95 5.98 -2.28
N ASN A 21 -12.43 4.79 -1.97
CA ASN A 21 -11.38 4.60 -0.98
C ASN A 21 -9.99 4.78 -1.61
N PRO A 22 -9.27 5.89 -1.32
CA PRO A 22 -8.03 6.22 -2.02
C PRO A 22 -6.89 5.25 -1.71
N VAL A 23 -6.92 4.55 -0.57
CA VAL A 23 -5.89 3.56 -0.24
C VAL A 23 -6.08 2.29 -1.06
N LEU A 24 -7.34 1.85 -1.24
CA LEU A 24 -7.69 0.74 -2.13
C LEU A 24 -7.39 1.08 -3.59
N GLU A 25 -7.66 2.31 -4.04
CA GLU A 25 -7.34 2.72 -5.40
C GLU A 25 -5.81 2.69 -5.66
N ILE A 26 -5.00 3.12 -4.69
CA ILE A 26 -3.54 3.00 -4.79
C ILE A 26 -3.11 1.53 -4.82
N ALA A 27 -3.71 0.68 -3.98
CA ALA A 27 -3.43 -0.75 -4.01
C ALA A 27 -3.74 -1.33 -5.41
N ARG A 28 -4.93 -1.06 -5.95
CA ARG A 28 -5.40 -1.54 -7.25
C ARG A 28 -4.51 -1.08 -8.41
N GLN A 29 -4.32 0.23 -8.55
CA GLN A 29 -3.75 0.83 -9.76
C GLN A 29 -2.22 0.82 -9.76
N ILE A 30 -1.60 0.79 -8.58
CA ILE A 30 -0.15 0.95 -8.47
C ILE A 30 0.48 -0.32 -7.90
N VAL A 31 -0.01 -0.81 -6.76
CA VAL A 31 0.66 -1.94 -6.09
C VAL A 31 0.41 -3.25 -6.86
N PHE A 32 -0.84 -3.58 -7.18
CA PHE A 32 -1.16 -4.78 -7.97
C PHE A 32 -0.81 -4.66 -9.46
N HIS A 33 -0.46 -3.46 -9.94
CA HIS A 33 0.14 -3.31 -11.26
C HIS A 33 1.61 -3.74 -11.27
N GLU A 34 2.35 -3.45 -10.19
CA GLU A 34 3.78 -3.78 -10.09
C GLU A 34 4.03 -5.19 -9.52
N TYR A 35 3.15 -5.69 -8.66
CA TYR A 35 3.31 -6.97 -7.97
C TYR A 35 2.14 -7.92 -8.26
N ASP A 36 2.46 -9.19 -8.56
CA ASP A 36 1.45 -10.25 -8.76
C ASP A 36 0.70 -10.60 -7.46
N SER A 37 1.30 -10.33 -6.30
CA SER A 37 0.70 -10.59 -5.00
C SER A 37 1.24 -9.66 -3.93
N ILE A 38 0.45 -9.49 -2.85
CA ILE A 38 0.87 -8.74 -1.67
C ILE A 38 0.64 -9.56 -0.41
N SER A 39 1.53 -9.42 0.57
CA SER A 39 1.40 -10.09 1.87
C SER A 39 1.20 -9.06 2.97
N ILE A 40 0.25 -9.33 3.84
CA ILE A 40 -0.04 -8.53 5.03
C ILE A 40 0.40 -9.35 6.24
N GLU A 41 1.44 -8.85 6.91
CA GLU A 41 1.97 -9.45 8.12
C GLU A 41 1.28 -8.84 9.35
N ARG A 42 0.56 -9.66 10.11
CA ARG A 42 -0.12 -9.23 11.33
C ARG A 42 -0.20 -10.37 12.35
N PRO A 43 -0.17 -10.07 13.66
CA PRO A 43 -0.28 -11.08 14.71
C PRO A 43 -1.52 -11.98 14.56
N GLU A 44 -1.41 -13.26 14.95
CA GLU A 44 -2.51 -14.24 14.94
C GLU A 44 -3.82 -13.74 15.56
N LYS A 45 -3.75 -12.99 16.67
CA LYS A 45 -4.92 -12.41 17.34
C LYS A 45 -5.69 -11.38 16.48
N PHE A 46 -5.14 -10.95 15.36
CA PHE A 46 -5.74 -10.03 14.39
C PHE A 46 -5.98 -10.69 13.02
N GLY A 47 -6.01 -12.02 12.96
CA GLY A 47 -6.30 -12.79 11.75
C GLY A 47 -5.07 -13.41 11.08
N GLY A 48 -3.87 -13.24 11.64
CA GLY A 48 -2.64 -13.85 11.13
C GLY A 48 -2.18 -13.28 9.79
N ASN A 49 -1.03 -13.75 9.33
CA ASN A 49 -0.49 -13.36 8.03
C ASN A 49 -1.40 -13.85 6.90
N VAL A 50 -1.62 -12.98 5.92
CA VAL A 50 -2.45 -13.29 4.73
C VAL A 50 -1.75 -12.80 3.47
N THR A 51 -1.87 -13.57 2.39
CA THR A 51 -1.36 -13.20 1.07
C THR A 51 -2.53 -13.11 0.11
N TYR A 52 -2.63 -11.99 -0.60
CA TYR A 52 -3.62 -11.73 -1.64
C TYR A 52 -2.94 -11.85 -3.00
N ASN A 53 -3.47 -12.71 -3.87
CA ASN A 53 -2.94 -12.96 -5.21
C ASN A 53 -3.65 -12.12 -6.28
N SER A 54 -4.65 -11.34 -5.88
CA SER A 54 -5.36 -10.39 -6.74
C SER A 54 -5.91 -9.25 -5.91
N TYR A 55 -6.21 -8.13 -6.57
CA TYR A 55 -6.87 -7.01 -5.92
C TYR A 55 -8.28 -7.39 -5.46
N GLU A 56 -8.97 -8.23 -6.22
CA GLU A 56 -10.33 -8.68 -5.94
C GLU A 56 -10.43 -9.46 -4.63
N GLU A 57 -9.45 -10.32 -4.34
CA GLU A 57 -9.36 -11.02 -3.04
C GLU A 57 -9.20 -10.04 -1.88
N LEU A 58 -8.32 -9.04 -2.06
CA LEU A 58 -8.09 -8.02 -1.04
C LEU A 58 -9.33 -7.13 -0.82
N GLU A 59 -9.98 -6.69 -1.89
CA GLU A 59 -11.18 -5.85 -1.83
C GLU A 59 -12.32 -6.59 -1.13
N ALA A 60 -12.52 -7.87 -1.45
CA ALA A 60 -13.53 -8.70 -0.83
C ALA A 60 -13.31 -8.82 0.69
N ASP A 61 -12.08 -9.09 1.13
CA ASP A 61 -11.74 -9.19 2.55
C ASP A 61 -11.85 -7.84 3.27
N PHE A 62 -11.49 -6.75 2.61
CA PHE A 62 -11.67 -5.40 3.16
C PHE A 62 -13.16 -5.08 3.34
N ALA A 63 -13.99 -5.35 2.32
CA ALA A 63 -15.44 -5.14 2.37
C ALA A 63 -16.12 -5.95 3.49
N GLN A 64 -15.64 -7.19 3.71
CA GLN A 64 -16.10 -8.08 4.78
C GLN A 64 -15.53 -7.74 6.16
N LYS A 65 -14.63 -6.75 6.25
CA LYS A 65 -13.93 -6.34 7.48
C LYS A 65 -13.00 -7.43 8.05
N ASN A 66 -12.56 -8.36 7.21
CA ASN A 66 -11.50 -9.33 7.53
C ASN A 66 -10.11 -8.68 7.46
N LEU A 67 -10.00 -7.55 6.76
CA LEU A 67 -8.79 -6.72 6.67
C LEU A 67 -9.03 -5.33 7.26
N HIS A 68 -8.28 -5.00 8.31
CA HIS A 68 -8.37 -3.71 8.98
C HIS A 68 -7.65 -2.60 8.17
N PRO A 69 -8.16 -1.35 8.13
CA PRO A 69 -7.55 -0.25 7.38
C PRO A 69 -6.10 0.07 7.77
N GLY A 70 -5.75 -0.13 9.05
CA GLY A 70 -4.39 0.08 9.54
C GLY A 70 -3.38 -0.86 8.87
N ASP A 71 -3.75 -2.13 8.70
CA ASP A 71 -2.90 -3.14 8.09
C ASP A 71 -2.74 -2.84 6.60
N LEU A 72 -3.86 -2.59 5.90
CA LEU A 72 -3.86 -2.19 4.50
C LEU A 72 -2.97 -0.96 4.24
N LYS A 73 -3.13 0.11 5.02
CA LYS A 73 -2.34 1.34 4.87
C LYS A 73 -0.85 1.11 5.06
N ASN A 74 -0.48 0.31 6.06
CA ASN A 74 0.92 0.01 6.33
C ASN A 74 1.54 -0.77 5.17
N THR A 75 0.87 -1.83 4.70
CA THR A 75 1.33 -2.64 3.57
C THR A 75 1.43 -1.81 2.29
N VAL A 76 0.39 -1.05 1.92
CA VAL A 76 0.43 -0.16 0.75
C VAL A 76 1.55 0.87 0.87
N GLY A 77 1.72 1.48 2.04
CA GLY A 77 2.80 2.42 2.30
C GLY A 77 4.19 1.81 2.12
N GLU A 78 4.35 0.53 2.44
CA GLU A 78 5.60 -0.23 2.24
C GLU A 78 5.88 -0.52 0.77
N HIS A 79 4.89 -1.01 0.03
CA HIS A 79 5.04 -1.23 -1.40
C HIS A 79 5.33 0.07 -2.15
N MET A 80 4.62 1.16 -1.83
CA MET A 80 4.88 2.48 -2.44
C MET A 80 6.32 2.96 -2.18
N VAL A 81 6.87 2.70 -0.99
CA VAL A 81 8.26 3.01 -0.67
C VAL A 81 9.22 2.19 -1.54
N LYS A 82 8.96 0.88 -1.72
CA LYS A 82 9.78 0.00 -2.56
C LYS A 82 9.75 0.42 -4.03
N ILE A 83 8.56 0.72 -4.57
CA ILE A 83 8.36 1.16 -5.95
C ILE A 83 9.14 2.45 -6.24
N ILE A 84 9.11 3.42 -5.31
CA ILE A 84 9.73 4.74 -5.53
C ILE A 84 11.24 4.73 -5.25
N ALA A 85 11.76 3.74 -4.51
CA ALA A 85 13.16 3.69 -4.09
C ALA A 85 14.15 3.85 -5.26
N PRO A 86 14.04 3.09 -6.37
CA PRO A 86 15.03 3.13 -7.45
C PRO A 86 15.08 4.48 -8.16
N ILE A 87 13.93 5.16 -8.27
CA ILE A 87 13.85 6.49 -8.89
C ILE A 87 14.61 7.50 -8.02
N ARG A 88 14.38 7.44 -6.70
CA ARG A 88 15.03 8.37 -5.78
C ARG A 88 16.52 8.15 -5.69
N ASP A 89 16.98 6.91 -5.69
CA ASP A 89 18.41 6.59 -5.64
C ASP A 89 19.11 7.12 -6.88
N LYS A 90 18.51 6.98 -8.06
CA LYS A 90 19.01 7.57 -9.32
C LYS A 90 19.06 9.10 -9.27
N ILE A 91 17.99 9.76 -8.80
CA ILE A 91 17.93 11.23 -8.72
C ILE A 91 18.95 11.77 -7.70
N SER A 92 19.13 11.09 -6.56
CA SER A 92 20.10 11.50 -5.54
C SER A 92 21.56 11.44 -6.01
N LEU A 93 21.85 10.67 -7.06
CA LEU A 93 23.17 10.56 -7.66
C LEU A 93 23.43 11.66 -8.71
N SER A 94 22.38 12.32 -9.21
CA SER A 94 22.46 13.34 -10.26
C SER A 94 22.07 14.72 -9.71
N ASN A 95 23.05 15.55 -9.37
CA ASN A 95 22.81 16.92 -8.88
C ASN A 95 22.13 17.83 -9.93
N GLU A 96 22.22 17.50 -11.22
CA GLU A 96 21.65 18.30 -12.32
C GLU A 96 20.11 18.34 -12.34
N LEU A 97 19.43 17.34 -11.78
CA LEU A 97 17.96 17.26 -11.77
C LEU A 97 17.28 18.12 -10.69
N PHE A 98 18.04 18.60 -9.70
CA PHE A 98 17.50 19.45 -8.63
C PHE A 98 17.53 20.94 -8.96
N GLU A 99 18.25 21.31 -10.02
CA GLU A 99 18.48 22.70 -10.45
C GLU A 99 17.56 23.13 -11.61
N LEU A 100 16.63 22.27 -12.04
CA LEU A 100 15.57 22.56 -13.03
C LEU A 100 14.29 23.02 -12.33
#